data_AF-A0AAT9QWW1-F1
#
_entry.id   AF-A0AAT9QWW1-F1
#
_cell.length_a   1.000
_cell.length_b   1.000
_cell.length_c   1.000
_cell.angle_alpha   90.00
_cell.angle_beta   90.00
_cell.angle_gamma   90.00
#
_symmetry.space_group_name_H-M   'P 1'
#
loop_
_entity.id
_entity.type
_entity.pdbx_description
1 polymer ?
#
loop_
_entity_poly.entity_id
_entity_poly.type
_entity_poly.pdbx_seq_one_letter_code
_entity_poly.pdbx_strand_id
1 'polypeptide(L)'
;MRKRSNRIAATAIAAAVSIALLGGSGQAFAAGQADAAAAKAPAKLTVGAYKSWLQKAPGASDTRKAFGKLPAAKQKAFVGYLQNAKVYKAFSVTQHGDTPSLAKQKTVRYNKDVVFTGRTVAASRPGKTTKSITLTVTTTERIFNIPVTSMTTELTYQTTKQGDVTGKGTKASHRGTNFNAAFAIKPSASRIYPEVNMMDGYTIWTATPKFKSAGTKSLKKDQVVTGNSDHSWDSTLSNLAS
;
A
#
# COMPACT_ATOMS: atom_id res chain seq x y z
N MET A 1 -41.17 -48.19 -3.48
CA MET A 1 -39.70 -48.05 -3.48
C MET A 1 -39.33 -46.67 -2.96
N ARG A 2 -38.54 -46.59 -1.88
CA ARG A 2 -38.28 -45.36 -1.08
C ARG A 2 -37.12 -44.54 -1.65
N LYS A 3 -37.27 -43.21 -1.67
CA LYS A 3 -36.17 -42.22 -1.81
C LYS A 3 -35.11 -42.43 -0.72
N ARG A 4 -33.83 -42.24 -1.05
CA ARG A 4 -32.80 -41.67 -0.15
C ARG A 4 -31.63 -41.10 -0.95
N SER A 5 -31.43 -39.79 -0.82
CA SER A 5 -30.29 -39.02 -1.32
C SER A 5 -29.08 -39.25 -0.44
N ASN A 6 -27.93 -39.59 -1.00
CA ASN A 6 -26.64 -39.52 -0.30
C ASN A 6 -25.81 -38.36 -0.88
N ARG A 7 -25.78 -37.27 -0.12
CA ARG A 7 -24.80 -36.18 -0.24
C ARG A 7 -23.49 -36.67 0.37
N ILE A 8 -22.42 -36.73 -0.41
CA ILE A 8 -21.07 -36.89 0.14
C ILE A 8 -20.50 -35.48 0.30
N ALA A 9 -20.36 -35.08 1.57
CA ALA A 9 -19.76 -33.84 2.00
C ALA A 9 -18.23 -33.94 1.90
N ALA A 10 -17.62 -33.06 1.10
CA ALA A 10 -16.18 -32.87 1.09
C ALA A 10 -15.80 -31.97 2.28
N THR A 11 -15.19 -32.57 3.30
CA THR A 11 -14.58 -31.88 4.43
C THR A 11 -13.20 -31.36 3.99
N ALA A 12 -13.09 -30.04 3.83
CA ALA A 12 -11.81 -29.38 3.60
C ALA A 12 -11.10 -29.16 4.95
N ILE A 13 -9.97 -29.83 5.15
CA ILE A 13 -9.06 -29.60 6.27
C ILE A 13 -8.27 -28.32 5.96
N ALA A 14 -8.56 -27.24 6.69
CA ALA A 14 -7.80 -26.00 6.62
C ALA A 14 -6.49 -26.14 7.42
N ALA A 15 -5.36 -26.17 6.72
CA ALA A 15 -4.05 -26.01 7.34
C ALA A 15 -3.82 -24.53 7.69
N ALA A 16 -3.69 -24.23 8.98
CA ALA A 16 -3.34 -22.90 9.48
C ALA A 16 -1.83 -22.70 9.40
N VAL A 17 -1.38 -21.66 8.69
CA VAL A 17 0.00 -21.16 8.77
C VAL A 17 0.02 -19.97 9.71
N SER A 18 0.76 -20.10 10.81
CA SER A 18 0.99 -19.04 11.78
C SER A 18 1.94 -17.99 11.20
N ILE A 19 1.54 -16.72 11.23
CA ILE A 19 2.43 -15.60 10.88
C ILE A 19 2.79 -14.86 12.17
N ALA A 20 4.09 -14.80 12.44
CA ALA A 20 4.66 -14.03 13.53
C ALA A 20 4.30 -12.54 13.38
N LEU A 21 3.52 -12.04 14.34
CA LEU A 21 3.16 -10.63 14.50
C LEU A 21 4.29 -9.90 15.23
N LEU A 22 4.89 -8.92 14.57
CA LEU A 22 5.52 -7.79 15.26
C LEU A 22 5.02 -6.48 14.62
N GLY A 23 4.06 -5.86 15.33
CA GLY A 23 3.80 -4.42 15.31
C GLY A 23 3.01 -3.83 14.13
N GLY A 24 1.71 -3.58 14.36
CA GLY A 24 0.93 -2.60 13.58
C GLY A 24 -0.44 -3.13 13.14
N SER A 25 -1.48 -2.80 13.89
CA SER A 25 -2.87 -3.13 13.59
C SER A 25 -3.39 -2.38 12.35
N GLY A 26 -3.34 -3.08 11.22
CA GLY A 26 -3.94 -2.75 9.92
C GLY A 26 -3.80 -4.01 9.06
N GLN A 27 -4.72 -4.30 8.13
CA GLN A 27 -4.50 -5.41 7.18
C GLN A 27 -3.17 -5.20 6.45
N ALA A 28 -2.11 -5.87 6.91
CA ALA A 28 -0.98 -6.19 6.07
C ALA A 28 -1.57 -6.91 4.85
N PHE A 29 -1.14 -6.55 3.66
CA PHE A 29 -1.56 -7.22 2.42
C PHE A 29 -1.20 -8.71 2.52
N ALA A 30 -2.06 -9.52 3.14
CA ALA A 30 -1.87 -10.94 3.29
C ALA A 30 -2.00 -11.57 1.91
N ALA A 31 -1.00 -12.34 1.52
CA ALA A 31 -1.04 -13.15 0.32
C ALA A 31 -2.23 -14.12 0.44
N GLY A 32 -3.14 -14.07 -0.54
CA GLY A 32 -4.24 -15.03 -0.65
C GLY A 32 -5.60 -14.45 -0.30
N GLN A 33 -6.21 -13.77 -1.25
CA GLN A 33 -7.67 -13.72 -1.35
C GLN A 33 -8.01 -14.44 -2.65
N ALA A 34 -8.35 -15.72 -2.50
CA ALA A 34 -8.77 -16.60 -3.58
C ALA A 34 -10.03 -16.04 -4.25
N ASP A 35 -10.03 -16.06 -5.58
CA ASP A 35 -11.12 -15.60 -6.42
C ASP A 35 -12.38 -16.45 -6.17
N ALA A 36 -13.34 -15.86 -5.46
CA ALA A 36 -14.71 -16.34 -5.49
C ALA A 36 -15.36 -15.91 -6.81
N ALA A 37 -16.02 -16.86 -7.47
CA ALA A 37 -16.69 -16.72 -8.77
C ALA A 37 -17.41 -15.37 -8.96
N ALA A 38 -17.29 -14.80 -10.16
CA ALA A 38 -17.68 -13.44 -10.53
C ALA A 38 -19.19 -13.17 -10.40
N ALA A 39 -19.67 -12.92 -9.18
CA ALA A 39 -20.88 -12.14 -8.97
C ALA A 39 -20.68 -10.76 -9.60
N LYS A 40 -21.67 -10.26 -10.37
CA LYS A 40 -21.63 -8.92 -10.97
C LYS A 40 -21.25 -7.90 -9.90
N ALA A 41 -20.15 -7.17 -10.12
CA ALA A 41 -19.67 -6.20 -9.17
C ALA A 41 -20.79 -5.20 -8.80
N PRO A 42 -21.02 -4.93 -7.50
CA PRO A 42 -22.05 -4.02 -7.04
C PRO A 42 -21.88 -2.62 -7.68
N ALA A 43 -23.01 -1.92 -7.88
CA ALA A 43 -22.99 -0.66 -8.63
C ALA A 43 -22.19 0.45 -7.92
N LYS A 44 -22.34 0.59 -6.60
CA LYS A 44 -21.73 1.67 -5.82
C LYS A 44 -21.51 1.26 -4.37
N LEU A 45 -20.43 1.76 -3.76
CA LEU A 45 -20.21 1.67 -2.32
C LEU A 45 -21.10 2.71 -1.60
N THR A 46 -21.86 2.26 -0.61
CA THR A 46 -22.70 3.13 0.24
C THR A 46 -22.04 3.38 1.59
N VAL A 47 -22.49 4.41 2.31
CA VAL A 47 -22.03 4.70 3.68
C VAL A 47 -22.29 3.51 4.60
N GLY A 48 -23.49 2.91 4.53
CA GLY A 48 -23.84 1.74 5.33
C GLY A 48 -22.94 0.55 5.02
N ALA A 49 -22.74 0.23 3.74
CA ALA A 49 -21.85 -0.85 3.31
C ALA A 49 -20.40 -0.62 3.77
N TYR A 50 -19.92 0.62 3.72
CA TYR A 50 -18.58 0.96 4.18
C TYR A 50 -18.41 0.80 5.70
N LYS A 51 -19.41 1.23 6.51
CA LYS A 51 -19.40 1.01 7.96
C LYS A 51 -19.35 -0.48 8.30
N SER A 52 -20.21 -1.28 7.68
CA SER A 52 -20.25 -2.73 7.89
C SER A 52 -18.95 -3.42 7.44
N TRP A 53 -18.35 -2.93 6.36
CA TRP A 53 -17.04 -3.42 5.91
C TRP A 53 -15.92 -3.10 6.92
N LEU A 54 -15.86 -1.86 7.41
CA LEU A 54 -14.88 -1.43 8.42
C LEU A 54 -15.00 -2.20 9.74
N GLN A 55 -16.19 -2.66 10.12
CA GLN A 55 -16.37 -3.50 11.31
C GLN A 55 -15.65 -4.85 11.20
N LYS A 56 -15.56 -5.39 9.98
CA LYS A 56 -14.97 -6.71 9.69
C LYS A 56 -13.51 -6.61 9.23
N ALA A 57 -13.03 -5.42 8.90
CA ALA A 57 -11.69 -5.23 8.37
C ALA A 57 -10.64 -5.24 9.49
N PRO A 58 -9.67 -6.19 9.49
CA PRO A 58 -8.59 -6.19 10.46
C PRO A 58 -7.86 -4.85 10.57
N GLY A 59 -7.64 -4.40 11.80
CA GLY A 59 -6.96 -3.13 12.12
C GLY A 59 -7.68 -1.86 11.70
N ALA A 60 -8.93 -1.93 11.22
CA ALA A 60 -9.70 -0.76 10.83
C ALA A 60 -10.36 -0.01 11.99
N SER A 61 -10.04 -0.34 13.25
CA SER A 61 -10.68 0.24 14.45
C SER A 61 -10.59 1.77 14.45
N ASP A 62 -9.41 2.33 14.19
CA ASP A 62 -9.20 3.77 14.25
C ASP A 62 -9.86 4.49 13.06
N THR A 63 -9.75 3.92 11.87
CA THR A 63 -10.48 4.39 10.68
C THR A 63 -11.99 4.37 10.91
N ARG A 64 -12.52 3.29 11.52
CA ARG A 64 -13.93 3.16 11.88
C ARG A 64 -14.38 4.23 12.87
N LYS A 65 -13.60 4.43 13.94
CA LYS A 65 -13.88 5.48 14.94
C LYS A 65 -13.86 6.86 14.30
N ALA A 66 -12.83 7.18 13.52
CA ALA A 66 -12.69 8.48 12.87
C ALA A 66 -13.80 8.72 11.83
N PHE A 67 -14.11 7.72 11.00
CA PHE A 67 -15.20 7.80 10.02
C PHE A 67 -16.57 7.98 10.69
N GLY A 68 -16.82 7.24 11.78
CA GLY A 68 -18.05 7.37 12.56
C GLY A 68 -18.27 8.75 13.17
N LYS A 69 -17.18 9.48 13.49
CA LYS A 69 -17.21 10.86 14.01
C LYS A 69 -17.46 11.92 12.93
N LEU A 70 -17.35 11.58 11.63
CA LEU A 70 -17.64 12.53 10.56
C LEU A 70 -19.15 12.83 10.51
N PRO A 71 -19.57 14.09 10.27
CA PRO A 71 -20.96 14.42 9.94
C PRO A 71 -21.46 13.63 8.73
N ALA A 72 -22.77 13.38 8.63
CA ALA A 72 -23.37 12.58 7.56
C ALA A 72 -22.99 13.03 6.14
N ALA A 73 -22.95 14.35 5.91
CA ALA A 73 -22.50 14.92 4.64
C ALA A 73 -21.03 14.56 4.32
N LYS A 74 -20.13 14.65 5.30
CA LYS A 74 -18.72 14.26 5.15
C LYS A 74 -18.56 12.74 4.99
N GLN A 75 -19.37 11.92 5.65
CA GLN A 75 -19.37 10.46 5.44
C GLN A 75 -19.75 10.11 3.99
N LYS A 76 -20.77 10.78 3.43
CA LYS A 76 -21.18 10.61 2.02
C LYS A 76 -20.07 11.06 1.05
N ALA A 77 -19.46 12.22 1.31
CA ALA A 77 -18.34 12.72 0.51
C ALA A 77 -17.13 11.79 0.57
N PHE A 78 -16.79 11.28 1.76
CA PHE A 78 -15.69 10.35 1.99
C PHE A 78 -15.84 9.08 1.15
N VAL A 79 -17.01 8.44 1.20
CA VAL A 79 -17.31 7.26 0.37
C VAL A 79 -17.32 7.62 -1.12
N GLY A 80 -17.74 8.85 -1.46
CA GLY A 80 -17.60 9.40 -2.81
C GLY A 80 -16.16 9.44 -3.31
N TYR A 81 -15.23 9.92 -2.49
CA TYR A 81 -13.80 9.99 -2.83
C TYR A 81 -13.16 8.60 -2.93
N LEU A 82 -13.48 7.67 -2.02
CA LEU A 82 -12.95 6.29 -2.06
C LEU A 82 -13.15 5.60 -3.40
N GLN A 83 -14.33 5.80 -4.01
CA GLN A 83 -14.73 5.18 -5.26
C GLN A 83 -14.51 6.09 -6.47
N ASN A 84 -13.75 7.19 -6.34
CA ASN A 84 -13.45 8.07 -7.47
C ASN A 84 -12.10 7.70 -8.08
N ALA A 85 -12.12 7.07 -9.25
CA ALA A 85 -10.90 6.70 -9.97
C ALA A 85 -9.96 7.88 -10.25
N LYS A 86 -10.47 9.12 -10.39
CA LYS A 86 -9.64 10.31 -10.59
C LYS A 86 -8.82 10.65 -9.34
N VAL A 87 -9.37 10.43 -8.15
CA VAL A 87 -8.64 10.62 -6.88
C VAL A 87 -7.48 9.64 -6.82
N TYR A 88 -7.75 8.35 -7.05
CA TYR A 88 -6.69 7.34 -7.04
C TYR A 88 -5.64 7.59 -8.13
N LYS A 89 -6.04 7.98 -9.35
CA LYS A 89 -5.09 8.38 -10.40
C LYS A 89 -4.23 9.58 -10.00
N ALA A 90 -4.78 10.56 -9.27
CA ALA A 90 -4.03 11.70 -8.76
C ALA A 90 -3.11 11.36 -7.57
N PHE A 91 -3.28 10.19 -6.93
CA PHE A 91 -2.42 9.76 -5.83
C PHE A 91 -0.99 9.51 -6.30
N SER A 92 -0.18 10.57 -6.25
CA SER A 92 1.21 10.59 -6.67
C SER A 92 2.00 11.49 -5.74
N VAL A 93 3.20 11.04 -5.37
CA VAL A 93 4.11 11.78 -4.49
C VAL A 93 5.54 11.51 -4.94
N THR A 94 6.27 12.58 -5.25
CA THR A 94 7.72 12.53 -5.56
C THR A 94 8.48 13.38 -4.55
N GLN A 95 9.58 12.87 -4.03
CA GLN A 95 10.38 13.50 -2.98
C GLN A 95 11.84 13.06 -3.11
N HIS A 96 12.75 13.98 -2.80
CA HIS A 96 14.18 13.72 -2.66
C HIS A 96 14.61 14.04 -1.23
N GLY A 97 15.76 13.56 -0.79
CA GLY A 97 16.38 14.01 0.45
C GLY A 97 17.75 13.39 0.70
N ASP A 98 18.32 13.73 1.86
CA ASP A 98 19.65 13.28 2.24
C ASP A 98 19.60 12.00 3.10
N THR A 99 20.72 11.30 3.14
CA THR A 99 20.94 10.10 3.97
C THR A 99 22.06 10.38 4.99
N PRO A 100 21.88 10.08 6.28
CA PRO A 100 20.67 9.59 6.93
C PRO A 100 19.63 10.70 7.20
N SER A 101 18.37 10.32 7.40
CA SER A 101 17.28 11.24 7.76
C SER A 101 16.22 10.55 8.65
N LEU A 102 15.82 11.24 9.73
CA LEU A 102 14.91 10.71 10.75
C LEU A 102 13.46 10.53 10.27
N ALA A 103 13.00 11.37 9.34
CA ALA A 103 11.83 11.17 8.50
C ALA A 103 11.54 12.45 7.69
N LYS A 104 11.79 12.45 6.39
CA LYS A 104 11.34 13.55 5.51
C LYS A 104 9.89 13.30 5.10
N GLN A 105 9.04 14.31 5.26
CA GLN A 105 7.63 14.23 4.86
C GLN A 105 7.31 15.25 3.77
N LYS A 106 6.55 14.83 2.76
CA LYS A 106 5.94 15.69 1.75
C LYS A 106 4.43 15.50 1.77
N THR A 107 3.68 16.59 1.58
CA THR A 107 2.22 16.54 1.43
C THR A 107 1.82 17.18 0.11
N VAL A 108 1.05 16.45 -0.69
CA VAL A 108 0.45 16.89 -1.95
C VAL A 108 -1.04 17.00 -1.72
N ARG A 109 -1.59 18.21 -1.85
CA ARG A 109 -3.03 18.45 -1.67
C ARG A 109 -3.75 18.21 -2.98
N TYR A 110 -4.72 17.30 -3.00
CA TYR A 110 -5.61 17.12 -4.16
C TYR A 110 -6.77 18.11 -4.12
N ASN A 111 -7.40 18.24 -2.95
CA ASN A 111 -8.39 19.27 -2.65
C ASN A 111 -8.43 19.51 -1.12
N LYS A 112 -9.39 20.29 -0.62
CA LYS A 112 -9.53 20.57 0.82
C LYS A 112 -9.82 19.33 1.69
N ASP A 113 -10.32 18.25 1.08
CA ASP A 113 -10.77 17.05 1.78
C ASP A 113 -9.81 15.87 1.59
N VAL A 114 -9.03 15.84 0.49
CA VAL A 114 -8.14 14.74 0.13
C VAL A 114 -6.69 15.24 0.02
N VAL A 115 -5.80 14.56 0.74
CA VAL A 115 -4.36 14.81 0.69
C VAL A 115 -3.60 13.51 0.51
N PHE A 116 -2.45 13.59 -0.16
CA PHE A 116 -1.49 12.51 -0.29
C PHE A 116 -0.24 12.89 0.48
N THR A 117 0.29 11.98 1.29
CA THR A 117 1.51 12.21 2.05
C THR A 117 2.55 11.18 1.67
N GLY A 118 3.79 11.61 1.43
CA GLY A 118 4.96 10.74 1.37
C GLY A 118 5.80 10.94 2.63
N ARG A 119 6.30 9.85 3.21
CA ARG A 119 7.23 9.85 4.33
C ARG A 119 8.38 8.90 4.02
N THR A 120 9.61 9.41 4.03
CA THR A 120 10.82 8.60 3.87
C THR A 120 11.64 8.61 5.15
N VAL A 121 12.05 7.44 5.61
CA VAL A 121 13.11 7.28 6.60
C VAL A 121 14.33 6.73 5.87
N ALA A 122 15.48 7.37 6.04
CA ALA A 122 16.75 6.92 5.47
C ALA A 122 17.71 6.59 6.63
N ALA A 123 17.95 5.31 6.86
CA ALA A 123 18.87 4.84 7.88
C ALA A 123 20.22 4.51 7.24
N SER A 124 21.32 4.89 7.90
CA SER A 124 22.67 4.49 7.54
C SER A 124 23.31 3.78 8.73
N ARG A 125 23.85 2.59 8.50
CA ARG A 125 24.52 1.77 9.51
C ARG A 125 25.96 1.48 9.06
N PRO A 126 26.98 2.01 9.76
CA PRO A 126 28.36 1.72 9.42
C PRO A 126 28.74 0.27 9.76
N GLY A 127 29.59 -0.32 8.92
CA GLY A 127 30.26 -1.61 9.11
C GLY A 127 31.78 -1.47 8.96
N LYS A 128 32.51 -2.59 9.00
CA LYS A 128 33.99 -2.58 8.98
C LYS A 128 34.56 -1.99 7.69
N THR A 129 34.00 -2.39 6.54
CA THR A 129 34.46 -2.01 5.19
C THR A 129 33.35 -1.37 4.34
N THR A 130 32.09 -1.48 4.75
CA THR A 130 30.91 -0.98 4.03
C THR A 130 29.98 -0.24 4.97
N LYS A 131 29.03 0.54 4.42
CA LYS A 131 27.86 1.05 5.13
C LYS A 131 26.61 0.40 4.55
N SER A 132 25.63 0.06 5.40
CA SER A 132 24.32 -0.40 4.95
C SER A 132 23.35 0.77 5.00
N ILE A 133 22.68 1.03 3.88
CA ILE A 133 21.64 2.04 3.75
C ILE A 133 20.29 1.34 3.67
N THR A 134 19.31 1.81 4.43
CA THR A 134 17.92 1.36 4.36
C THR A 134 17.00 2.56 4.17
N LEU A 135 16.30 2.58 3.04
CA LEU A 135 15.29 3.57 2.69
C LEU A 135 13.91 2.95 2.88
N THR A 136 13.09 3.53 3.73
CA THR A 136 11.69 3.13 3.93
C THR A 136 10.78 4.27 3.49
N VAL A 137 10.07 4.07 2.38
CA VAL A 137 9.19 5.08 1.79
C VAL A 137 7.75 4.64 1.95
N THR A 138 6.95 5.44 2.66
CA THR A 138 5.52 5.21 2.83
C THR A 138 4.73 6.35 2.20
N THR A 139 3.85 6.04 1.27
CA THR A 139 2.88 6.97 0.70
C THR A 139 1.49 6.65 1.24
N THR A 140 0.74 7.68 1.63
CA THR A 140 -0.58 7.51 2.25
C THR A 140 -1.60 8.46 1.63
N GLU A 141 -2.73 7.91 1.21
CA GLU A 141 -3.93 8.66 0.86
C GLU A 141 -4.74 8.93 2.13
N ARG A 142 -5.14 10.18 2.35
CA ARG A 142 -6.01 10.58 3.45
C ARG A 142 -7.22 11.35 2.94
N ILE A 143 -8.39 11.02 3.48
CA ILE A 143 -9.65 11.72 3.20
C ILE A 143 -10.20 12.23 4.52
N PHE A 144 -10.49 13.53 4.61
CA PHE A 144 -10.79 14.25 5.86
C PHE A 144 -9.78 13.94 6.97
N ASN A 145 -8.49 13.86 6.60
CA ASN A 145 -7.39 13.48 7.48
C ASN A 145 -7.50 12.06 8.10
N ILE A 146 -8.26 11.16 7.50
CA ILE A 146 -8.32 9.74 7.89
C ILE A 146 -7.52 8.94 6.85
N PRO A 147 -6.53 8.12 7.24
CA PRO A 147 -5.76 7.30 6.30
C PRO A 147 -6.66 6.22 5.70
N VAL A 148 -6.65 6.11 4.37
CA VAL A 148 -7.46 5.12 3.64
C VAL A 148 -6.62 4.11 2.88
N THR A 149 -5.46 4.51 2.37
CA THR A 149 -4.55 3.63 1.64
C THR A 149 -3.14 3.99 2.04
N SER A 150 -2.31 3.01 2.40
CA SER A 150 -0.89 3.21 2.65
C SER A 150 -0.06 2.19 1.88
N MET A 151 0.95 2.65 1.16
CA MET A 151 1.86 1.85 0.34
C MET A 151 3.28 2.11 0.79
N THR A 152 3.97 1.06 1.22
CA THR A 152 5.35 1.16 1.68
C THR A 152 6.23 0.28 0.82
N THR A 153 7.28 0.88 0.26
CA THR A 153 8.41 0.17 -0.34
C THR A 153 9.65 0.44 0.51
N GLU A 154 10.41 -0.62 0.77
CA GLU A 154 11.68 -0.56 1.48
C GLU A 154 12.78 -1.07 0.57
N LEU A 155 13.89 -0.33 0.52
CA LEU A 155 15.12 -0.70 -0.17
C LEU A 155 16.25 -0.73 0.86
N THR A 156 17.05 -1.79 0.86
CA THR A 156 18.32 -1.86 1.57
C THR A 156 19.42 -2.20 0.58
N TYR A 157 20.58 -1.57 0.72
CA TYR A 157 21.79 -1.82 -0.08
C TYR A 157 23.06 -1.47 0.71
N GLN A 158 24.21 -1.83 0.17
CA GLN A 158 25.51 -1.50 0.76
C GLN A 158 26.32 -0.54 -0.10
N THR A 159 27.01 0.38 0.56
CA THR A 159 28.00 1.28 -0.03
C THR A 159 29.40 1.04 0.54
N THR A 160 30.44 1.46 -0.18
CA THR A 160 31.81 1.53 0.33
C THR A 160 31.93 2.64 1.39
N LYS A 161 33.08 2.77 2.06
CA LYS A 161 33.30 3.91 2.98
C LYS A 161 33.31 5.25 2.26
N GLN A 162 33.68 5.24 0.98
CA GLN A 162 33.71 6.37 0.06
C GLN A 162 32.32 6.75 -0.46
N GLY A 163 31.31 5.93 -0.19
CA GLY A 163 29.91 6.18 -0.57
C GLY A 163 29.44 5.41 -1.80
N ASP A 164 30.32 4.71 -2.51
CA ASP A 164 29.94 4.05 -3.77
C ASP A 164 29.04 2.83 -3.56
N VAL A 165 27.97 2.70 -4.34
CA VAL A 165 27.09 1.53 -4.30
C VAL A 165 27.86 0.27 -4.72
N THR A 166 27.82 -0.75 -3.86
CA THR A 166 28.58 -1.99 -4.06
C THR A 166 27.83 -3.05 -4.89
N GLY A 167 26.52 -2.89 -5.07
CA GLY A 167 25.62 -3.90 -5.64
C GLY A 167 25.34 -5.11 -4.72
N LYS A 168 25.93 -5.16 -3.51
CA LYS A 168 25.78 -6.26 -2.55
C LYS A 168 24.84 -5.90 -1.40
N GLY A 169 24.40 -6.93 -0.66
CA GLY A 169 23.54 -6.77 0.51
C GLY A 169 22.20 -6.12 0.18
N THR A 170 21.71 -6.35 -1.03
CA THR A 170 20.51 -5.70 -1.55
C THR A 170 19.27 -6.45 -1.12
N LYS A 171 18.25 -5.71 -0.68
CA LYS A 171 16.93 -6.25 -0.34
C LYS A 171 15.87 -5.21 -0.68
N ALA A 172 14.82 -5.62 -1.37
CA ALA A 172 13.62 -4.83 -1.52
C ALA A 172 12.44 -5.57 -0.90
N SER A 173 11.56 -4.83 -0.24
CA SER A 173 10.31 -5.39 0.27
C SER A 173 9.21 -4.35 0.21
N HIS A 174 7.98 -4.82 0.38
CA HIS A 174 6.82 -3.96 0.44
C HIS A 174 5.93 -4.35 1.61
N ARG A 175 5.12 -3.38 2.05
CA ARG A 175 4.02 -3.58 3.00
C ARG A 175 3.03 -2.44 2.85
N GLY A 176 1.93 -2.53 3.57
CA GLY A 176 1.01 -1.41 3.70
C GLY A 176 -0.36 -1.87 4.13
N THR A 177 -1.31 -0.96 4.03
CA THR A 177 -2.67 -1.15 4.54
C THR A 177 -3.68 -0.59 3.56
N ASN A 178 -4.83 -1.25 3.43
CA ASN A 178 -5.92 -0.77 2.60
C ASN A 178 -7.24 -0.74 3.38
N PHE A 179 -7.71 0.47 3.64
CA PHE A 179 -9.04 0.79 4.16
C PHE A 179 -9.95 1.44 3.11
N ASN A 180 -9.53 1.45 1.84
CA ASN A 180 -10.36 1.79 0.70
C ASN A 180 -11.14 0.53 0.25
N ALA A 181 -12.41 0.45 0.65
CA ALA A 181 -13.26 -0.68 0.29
C ALA A 181 -13.62 -0.74 -1.20
N ALA A 182 -13.44 0.36 -1.94
CA ALA A 182 -13.81 0.44 -3.36
C ALA A 182 -12.80 -0.22 -4.29
N PHE A 183 -11.54 -0.39 -3.84
CA PHE A 183 -10.47 -1.02 -4.61
C PHE A 183 -9.83 -2.16 -3.80
N ALA A 184 -9.62 -3.30 -4.45
CA ALA A 184 -8.67 -4.29 -3.95
C ALA A 184 -7.27 -3.86 -4.38
N ILE A 185 -6.38 -3.57 -3.44
CA ILE A 185 -5.01 -3.15 -3.73
C ILE A 185 -4.07 -4.31 -3.45
N LYS A 186 -3.26 -4.68 -4.44
CA LYS A 186 -2.27 -5.76 -4.36
C LYS A 186 -0.89 -5.27 -4.85
N PRO A 187 0.18 -5.46 -4.07
CA PRO A 187 1.54 -5.24 -4.54
C PRO A 187 2.00 -6.37 -5.48
N SER A 188 2.89 -6.05 -6.41
CA SER A 188 3.77 -7.03 -7.05
C SER A 188 4.88 -7.44 -6.08
N ALA A 189 5.59 -8.52 -6.40
CA ALA A 189 6.90 -8.75 -5.78
C ALA A 189 7.78 -7.50 -5.99
N SER A 190 8.46 -7.06 -4.93
CA SER A 190 9.41 -5.95 -5.02
C SER A 190 10.64 -6.42 -5.77
N ARG A 191 11.20 -5.54 -6.61
CA ARG A 191 12.36 -5.81 -7.44
C ARG A 191 13.47 -4.82 -7.13
N ILE A 192 14.69 -5.22 -7.49
CA ILE A 192 15.88 -4.40 -7.34
C ILE A 192 16.50 -4.19 -8.71
N TYR A 193 16.86 -2.96 -9.04
CA TYR A 193 17.56 -2.61 -10.26
C TYR A 193 18.84 -1.85 -9.90
N PRO A 194 20.02 -2.46 -10.11
CA PRO A 194 21.29 -1.77 -9.92
C PRO A 194 21.56 -0.83 -11.10
N GLU A 195 22.03 0.38 -10.79
CA GLU A 195 22.48 1.37 -11.77
C GLU A 195 23.85 1.92 -11.35
N VAL A 196 24.50 2.70 -12.22
CA VAL A 196 25.83 3.26 -11.93
C VAL A 196 25.73 4.16 -10.71
N ASN A 197 26.37 3.74 -9.62
CA ASN A 197 26.35 4.39 -8.31
C ASN A 197 24.95 4.63 -7.70
N MET A 198 23.97 3.85 -8.13
CA MET A 198 22.58 3.97 -7.73
C MET A 198 21.97 2.59 -7.48
N MET A 199 20.94 2.55 -6.64
CA MET A 199 20.17 1.34 -6.41
C MET A 199 18.68 1.65 -6.32
N ASP A 200 17.89 0.94 -7.12
CA ASP A 200 16.45 1.11 -7.16
C ASP A 200 15.72 -0.06 -6.49
N GLY A 201 14.77 0.27 -5.63
CA GLY A 201 13.74 -0.61 -5.10
C GLY A 201 12.40 -0.29 -5.75
N TYR A 202 11.81 -1.27 -6.42
CA TYR A 202 10.65 -1.07 -7.28
C TYR A 202 9.48 -1.97 -6.86
N THR A 203 8.28 -1.41 -6.70
CA THR A 203 7.04 -2.16 -6.43
C THR A 203 5.88 -1.60 -7.25
N ILE A 204 5.12 -2.47 -7.93
CA ILE A 204 3.88 -2.08 -8.62
C ILE A 204 2.71 -2.34 -7.70
N TRP A 205 1.85 -1.34 -7.49
CA TRP A 205 0.60 -1.47 -6.75
C TRP A 205 -0.57 -1.47 -7.71
N THR A 206 -1.28 -2.60 -7.79
CA THR A 206 -2.47 -2.76 -8.63
C THR A 206 -3.73 -2.56 -7.79
N ALA A 207 -4.52 -1.55 -8.13
CA ALA A 207 -5.85 -1.31 -7.57
C ALA A 207 -6.93 -1.80 -8.55
N THR A 208 -7.63 -2.87 -8.17
CA THR A 208 -8.74 -3.44 -8.94
C THR A 208 -10.07 -2.93 -8.38
N PRO A 209 -10.91 -2.25 -9.20
CA PRO A 209 -12.23 -1.81 -8.76
C PRO A 209 -13.11 -2.97 -8.27
N LYS A 210 -13.74 -2.80 -7.11
CA LYS A 210 -14.73 -3.74 -6.56
C LYS A 210 -16.18 -3.31 -6.83
N PHE A 211 -16.37 -2.08 -7.27
CA PHE A 211 -17.68 -1.48 -7.55
C PHE A 211 -17.62 -0.78 -8.91
N LYS A 212 -18.71 -0.82 -9.68
CA LYS A 212 -18.76 -0.17 -11.01
C LYS A 212 -18.47 1.33 -10.94
N SER A 213 -18.91 2.00 -9.88
CA SER A 213 -18.64 3.42 -9.65
C SER A 213 -17.15 3.76 -9.52
N ALA A 214 -16.32 2.78 -9.13
CA ALA A 214 -14.86 2.92 -9.05
C ALA A 214 -14.16 2.67 -10.40
N GLY A 215 -14.92 2.32 -11.43
CA GLY A 215 -14.43 1.98 -12.76
C GLY A 215 -14.43 0.48 -13.02
N THR A 216 -13.98 0.09 -14.21
CA THR A 216 -13.92 -1.31 -14.66
C THR A 216 -12.50 -1.79 -14.96
N LYS A 217 -11.53 -0.87 -15.08
CA LYS A 217 -10.13 -1.17 -15.36
C LYS A 217 -9.31 -1.03 -14.09
N SER A 218 -8.39 -1.96 -13.87
CA SER A 218 -7.39 -1.85 -12.81
C SER A 218 -6.50 -0.63 -13.05
N LEU A 219 -6.16 0.06 -11.96
CA LEU A 219 -5.24 1.19 -11.95
C LEU A 219 -3.92 0.72 -11.35
N LYS A 220 -2.80 1.00 -12.02
CA LYS A 220 -1.48 0.60 -11.56
C LYS A 220 -0.69 1.82 -11.12
N LYS A 221 0.01 1.69 -9.99
CA LYS A 221 0.98 2.65 -9.50
C LYS A 221 2.35 2.02 -9.49
N ASP A 222 3.35 2.75 -9.93
CA ASP A 222 4.75 2.42 -9.74
C ASP A 222 5.27 3.17 -8.50
N GLN A 223 5.84 2.42 -7.55
CA GLN A 223 6.55 2.98 -6.42
C GLN A 223 8.04 2.66 -6.54
N VAL A 224 8.83 3.69 -6.81
CA VAL A 224 10.28 3.62 -6.96
C VAL A 224 10.93 4.30 -5.77
N VAL A 225 11.94 3.64 -5.20
CA VAL A 225 12.80 4.18 -4.14
C VAL A 225 14.23 4.02 -4.61
N THR A 226 14.92 5.13 -4.79
CA THR A 226 16.26 5.17 -5.34
C THR A 226 17.22 5.65 -4.27
N GLY A 227 18.26 4.86 -4.03
CA GLY A 227 19.41 5.26 -3.23
C GLY A 227 20.52 5.78 -4.14
N ASN A 228 20.90 7.05 -3.97
CA ASN A 228 21.98 7.69 -4.69
C ASN A 228 23.22 7.68 -3.78
N SER A 229 24.12 6.71 -3.96
CA SER A 229 25.27 6.55 -3.07
C SER A 229 24.85 6.42 -1.59
N ASP A 230 25.61 6.92 -0.61
CA ASP A 230 25.23 7.01 0.80
C ASP A 230 24.78 8.41 1.23
N HIS A 231 24.63 9.33 0.28
CA HIS A 231 24.41 10.75 0.54
C HIS A 231 22.96 11.20 0.33
N SER A 232 22.26 10.65 -0.66
CA SER A 232 20.91 11.09 -0.98
C SER A 232 20.02 9.97 -1.50
N TRP A 233 18.75 10.30 -1.68
CA TRP A 233 17.73 9.39 -2.16
C TRP A 233 16.65 10.15 -2.92
N ASP A 234 15.99 9.42 -3.81
CA ASP A 234 14.77 9.82 -4.48
C ASP A 234 13.67 8.79 -4.22
N SER A 235 12.43 9.24 -4.23
CA SER A 235 11.31 8.30 -4.29
C SER A 235 10.10 8.90 -4.97
N THR A 236 9.42 8.06 -5.72
CA THR A 236 8.26 8.42 -6.52
C THR A 236 7.19 7.35 -6.37
N LEU A 237 5.96 7.79 -6.13
CA LEU A 237 4.75 7.05 -6.46
C LEU A 237 4.08 7.75 -7.64
N SER A 238 3.92 7.08 -8.77
CA SER A 238 3.28 7.64 -9.98
C SER A 238 2.27 6.66 -10.59
N ASN A 239 1.64 7.06 -11.68
CA ASN A 239 0.83 6.12 -12.47
C ASN A 239 1.77 5.34 -13.38
N LEU A 240 1.64 4.01 -13.37
CA LEU A 240 2.30 3.20 -14.38
C LEU A 240 1.59 3.45 -15.72
N ALA A 241 2.33 3.92 -16.72
CA ALA A 241 1.80 4.10 -18.07
C ALA A 241 1.17 2.78 -18.55
N SER A 242 -0.09 2.87 -18.99
CA SER A 242 -0.89 1.74 -19.47
C SER A 242 -0.83 1.62 -20.98
#